data_AF-A0A286AS28-F1
#
_entry.id   AF-A0A286AS28-F1
#
_cell.length_a   1.000
_cell.length_b   1.000
_cell.length_c   1.000
_cell.angle_alpha   90.00
_cell.angle_beta   90.00
_cell.angle_gamma   90.00
#
_symmetry.space_group_name_H-M   'P 1'
#
loop_
_entity.id
_entity.type
_entity.pdbx_description
1 polymer ?
#
loop_
_entity_poly.entity_id
_entity_poly.type
_entity_poly.pdbx_seq_one_letter_code
_entity_poly.pdbx_strand_id
1 'polypeptide(L)'
;MGGFTLIEVMAALLIFAIGLLGITGLYASAARTATGAEFRTTAAMLASDLISRMWMSDRTAATLQANYGSTAAGTGYTSWKATVDKSNLPGIGSLPPTVTFSTVAGGGSSAVSSSLATITIYWKGPGDSSAHQYVAMAQMKP
;
A
#
# COMPACT_ATOMS: atom_id res chain seq x y z
N MET A 1 52.66 17.76 -32.57
CA MET A 1 51.51 18.34 -31.84
C MET A 1 50.26 18.09 -32.67
N GLY A 2 49.68 16.90 -32.56
CA GLY A 2 48.45 16.56 -33.29
C GLY A 2 47.30 17.29 -32.61
N GLY A 3 46.70 18.25 -33.30
CA GLY A 3 45.51 18.95 -32.82
C GLY A 3 44.31 18.02 -32.90
N PHE A 4 43.55 17.93 -31.81
CA PHE A 4 42.21 17.36 -31.83
C PHE A 4 41.41 18.04 -32.94
N THR A 5 40.83 17.23 -33.83
CA THR A 5 39.97 17.76 -34.89
C THR A 5 38.60 18.09 -34.31
N LEU A 6 37.93 19.13 -34.84
CA LEU A 6 36.60 19.56 -34.35
C LEU A 6 35.57 18.41 -34.39
N ILE A 7 35.68 17.55 -35.40
CA ILE A 7 34.79 16.40 -35.60
C ILE A 7 34.97 15.35 -34.50
N GLU A 8 36.16 15.18 -33.96
CA GLU A 8 36.46 14.23 -32.90
C GLU A 8 35.84 14.65 -31.56
N VAL A 9 35.88 15.95 -31.26
CA VAL A 9 35.19 16.50 -30.07
C VAL A 9 33.68 16.40 -30.22
N MET A 10 33.12 16.65 -31.40
CA MET A 10 31.69 16.51 -31.65
C MET A 10 31.22 15.05 -31.53
N ALA A 11 32.00 14.10 -32.05
CA ALA A 11 31.72 12.68 -31.91
C ALA A 11 31.76 12.25 -30.43
N ALA A 12 32.76 12.72 -29.67
CA ALA A 12 32.86 12.43 -28.23
C ALA A 12 31.66 13.02 -27.44
N LEU A 13 31.27 14.26 -27.73
CA LEU A 13 30.10 14.91 -27.10
C LEU A 13 28.79 14.22 -27.47
N LEU A 14 28.65 13.75 -28.71
CA LEU A 14 27.48 12.98 -29.15
C LEU A 14 27.35 11.67 -28.37
N ILE A 15 28.44 10.91 -28.28
CA ILE A 15 28.45 9.63 -27.54
C ILE A 15 28.16 9.89 -26.05
N PHE A 16 28.76 10.94 -25.48
CA PHE A 16 28.51 11.35 -24.11
C PHE A 16 27.04 11.73 -23.88
N ALA A 17 26.43 12.51 -24.77
CA ALA A 17 25.03 12.90 -24.68
C ALA A 17 24.08 11.69 -24.72
N ILE A 18 24.36 10.70 -25.58
CA ILE A 18 23.60 9.45 -25.63
C ILE A 18 23.74 8.67 -24.32
N GLY A 19 24.96 8.55 -23.79
CA GLY A 19 25.21 7.91 -22.50
C GLY A 19 24.46 8.58 -21.35
N LEU A 20 24.43 9.91 -21.32
CA LEU A 20 23.72 10.68 -20.31
C LEU A 20 22.20 10.46 -20.38
N LEU A 21 21.63 10.44 -21.59
CA LEU A 21 20.20 10.14 -21.79
C LEU A 21 19.82 8.73 -21.31
N GLY A 22 20.71 7.75 -21.49
CA GLY A 22 20.51 6.40 -20.95
C GLY A 22 20.41 6.41 -19.42
N ILE A 23 21.31 7.14 -18.75
CA ILE A 23 21.34 7.24 -17.29
C ILE A 23 20.12 7.99 -16.74
N THR A 24 19.70 9.09 -17.36
CA THR A 24 18.50 9.82 -16.92
C THR A 24 17.24 8.97 -17.02
N GLY A 25 17.12 8.13 -18.04
CA GLY A 25 16.06 7.12 -18.14
C GLY A 25 16.08 6.12 -16.97
N LEU A 26 17.27 5.64 -16.59
CA LEU A 26 17.42 4.77 -15.43
C LEU A 26 17.03 5.48 -14.12
N TYR A 27 17.48 6.73 -13.90
CA TYR A 27 17.10 7.52 -12.73
C TYR A 27 15.58 7.71 -12.63
N ALA A 28 14.90 8.01 -13.74
CA ALA A 28 13.45 8.14 -13.77
C ALA A 28 12.75 6.81 -13.39
N SER A 29 13.26 5.68 -13.88
CA SER A 29 12.72 4.36 -13.53
C SER A 29 12.94 4.00 -12.05
N ALA A 30 14.10 4.34 -11.50
CA ALA A 30 14.44 4.12 -10.11
C ALA A 30 13.54 4.94 -9.19
N ALA A 31 13.30 6.22 -9.51
CA ALA A 31 12.39 7.09 -8.78
C ALA A 31 10.97 6.53 -8.74
N ARG A 32 10.42 6.08 -9.89
CA ARG A 32 9.09 5.45 -9.95
C ARG A 32 9.00 4.20 -9.07
N THR A 33 10.05 3.37 -9.10
CA THR A 33 10.11 2.15 -8.29
C THR A 33 10.15 2.47 -6.80
N ALA A 34 10.93 3.46 -6.40
CA ALA A 34 11.02 3.93 -5.02
C ALA A 34 9.66 4.44 -4.51
N THR A 35 9.00 5.32 -5.26
CA THR A 35 7.66 5.82 -4.92
C THR A 35 6.63 4.69 -4.81
N GLY A 36 6.66 3.71 -5.72
CA GLY A 36 5.78 2.54 -5.64
C GLY A 36 6.05 1.67 -4.40
N ALA A 37 7.30 1.59 -3.93
CA ALA A 37 7.65 0.93 -2.68
C ALA A 37 7.15 1.73 -1.46
N GLU A 38 7.30 3.06 -1.46
CA GLU A 38 6.80 3.94 -0.39
C GLU A 38 5.29 3.79 -0.17
N PHE A 39 4.50 3.72 -1.25
CA PHE A 39 3.06 3.52 -1.15
C PHE A 39 2.72 2.15 -0.53
N ARG A 40 3.42 1.08 -0.92
CA ARG A 40 3.24 -0.25 -0.32
C ARG A 40 3.59 -0.26 1.16
N THR A 41 4.68 0.40 1.55
CA THR A 41 5.09 0.53 2.96
C THR A 41 4.05 1.32 3.77
N THR A 42 3.54 2.42 3.22
CA THR A 42 2.48 3.23 3.85
C THR A 42 1.21 2.41 4.05
N ALA A 43 0.78 1.66 3.02
CA ALA A 43 -0.37 0.77 3.13
C ALA A 43 -0.17 -0.34 4.18
N ALA A 44 1.02 -0.95 4.23
CA ALA A 44 1.36 -1.94 5.24
C ALA A 44 1.32 -1.38 6.66
N MET A 45 1.82 -0.16 6.86
CA MET A 45 1.76 0.53 8.15
C MET A 45 0.31 0.84 8.56
N LEU A 46 -0.52 1.33 7.65
CA LEU A 46 -1.94 1.60 7.89
C LEU A 46 -2.74 0.34 8.23
N ALA A 47 -2.45 -0.78 7.55
CA ALA A 47 -3.05 -2.07 7.87
C ALA A 47 -2.62 -2.56 9.26
N SER A 48 -1.33 -2.42 9.59
CA SER A 48 -0.79 -2.80 10.90
C SER A 48 -1.36 -1.96 12.04
N ASP A 49 -1.59 -0.65 11.81
CA ASP A 49 -2.30 0.22 12.74
C ASP A 49 -3.73 -0.28 13.00
N LEU A 50 -4.48 -0.61 11.95
CA LEU A 50 -5.84 -1.15 12.10
C LEU A 50 -5.86 -2.48 12.86
N ILE A 51 -4.95 -3.39 12.51
CA ILE A 51 -4.80 -4.68 13.21
C ILE A 51 -4.54 -4.43 14.70
N SER A 52 -3.62 -3.52 15.03
CA SER A 52 -3.29 -3.17 16.41
C SER A 52 -4.50 -2.60 17.17
N ARG A 53 -5.30 -1.74 16.53
CA ARG A 53 -6.54 -1.21 17.11
C ARG A 53 -7.56 -2.32 17.39
N MET A 54 -7.71 -3.27 16.47
CA MET A 54 -8.60 -4.43 16.68
C MET A 54 -8.13 -5.30 17.84
N TRP A 55 -6.82 -5.56 17.98
CA TRP A 55 -6.26 -6.33 19.10
C TRP A 55 -6.47 -5.68 20.47
N MET A 56 -6.50 -4.34 20.53
CA MET A 56 -6.78 -3.59 21.76
C MET A 56 -8.27 -3.40 22.05
N SER A 57 -9.14 -3.79 21.12
CA SER A 57 -10.60 -3.67 21.26
C SER A 57 -11.24 -4.98 21.74
N ASP A 58 -12.55 -4.98 21.95
CA ASP A 58 -13.30 -6.22 22.17
C ASP A 58 -13.20 -7.12 20.92
N ARG A 59 -12.60 -8.30 21.10
CA ARG A 59 -12.31 -9.27 20.04
C ARG A 59 -13.44 -10.25 19.78
N THR A 60 -14.59 -10.06 20.43
CA THR A 60 -15.81 -10.81 20.12
C THR A 60 -16.18 -10.58 18.66
N ALA A 61 -16.42 -11.67 17.91
CA ALA A 61 -16.62 -11.63 16.46
C ALA A 61 -17.67 -10.59 16.01
N ALA A 62 -18.82 -10.55 16.71
CA ALA A 62 -19.90 -9.62 16.42
C ALA A 62 -19.48 -8.16 16.65
N THR A 63 -18.79 -7.87 17.77
CA THR A 63 -18.31 -6.53 18.11
C THR A 63 -17.26 -6.05 17.10
N LEU A 64 -16.28 -6.90 16.75
CA LEU A 64 -15.25 -6.58 15.76
C LEU A 64 -15.87 -6.24 14.41
N GLN A 65 -16.78 -7.09 13.91
CA GLN A 65 -17.42 -6.89 12.62
C GLN A 65 -18.28 -5.62 12.59
N ALA A 66 -19.03 -5.35 13.66
CA ALA A 66 -19.84 -4.13 13.77
C ALA A 66 -18.98 -2.86 13.84
N ASN A 67 -17.84 -2.91 14.54
CA ASN A 67 -17.02 -1.73 14.79
C ASN A 67 -16.03 -1.43 13.65
N TYR A 68 -15.45 -2.46 13.03
CA TYR A 68 -14.37 -2.33 12.06
C TYR A 68 -14.72 -2.80 10.64
N GLY A 69 -15.88 -3.42 10.43
CA GLY A 69 -16.30 -3.87 9.09
C GLY A 69 -16.60 -2.68 8.18
N SER A 70 -16.08 -2.70 6.95
CA SER A 70 -16.27 -1.57 6.01
C SER A 70 -17.73 -1.39 5.59
N THR A 71 -18.52 -2.47 5.53
CA THR A 71 -19.96 -2.42 5.24
C THR A 71 -20.78 -1.88 6.42
N ALA A 72 -20.41 -2.26 7.65
CA ALA A 72 -21.06 -1.78 8.86
C ALA A 72 -20.72 -0.31 9.15
N ALA A 73 -19.57 0.15 8.66
CA ALA A 73 -19.07 1.51 8.83
C ALA A 73 -19.06 1.97 10.30
N GLY A 74 -18.66 1.07 11.20
CA GLY A 74 -18.56 1.36 12.63
C GLY A 74 -17.55 2.46 12.97
N THR A 75 -17.52 2.86 14.23
CA THR A 75 -16.69 3.97 14.70
C THR A 75 -15.20 3.67 14.58
N GLY A 76 -14.79 2.42 14.81
CA GLY A 76 -13.42 1.94 14.64
C GLY A 76 -12.95 2.02 13.18
N TYR A 77 -13.78 1.55 12.24
CA TYR A 77 -13.51 1.66 10.81
C TYR A 77 -13.46 3.11 10.34
N THR A 78 -14.45 3.93 10.68
CA THR A 78 -14.53 5.33 10.21
C THR A 78 -13.40 6.20 10.78
N SER A 79 -13.02 6.00 12.04
CA SER A 79 -11.87 6.65 12.66
C SER A 79 -10.56 6.28 11.97
N TRP A 80 -10.34 4.99 11.72
CA TRP A 80 -9.15 4.53 10.99
C TRP A 80 -9.16 5.00 9.53
N LYS A 81 -10.32 4.94 8.85
CA LYS A 81 -10.47 5.44 7.48
C LYS A 81 -10.10 6.91 7.39
N ALA A 82 -10.43 7.73 8.39
CA ALA A 82 -10.00 9.13 8.42
C ALA A 82 -8.46 9.29 8.53
N THR A 83 -7.76 8.33 9.16
CA THR A 83 -6.29 8.27 9.12
C THR A 83 -5.78 7.88 7.73
N VAL A 84 -6.43 6.91 7.09
CA VAL A 84 -6.12 6.48 5.71
C VAL A 84 -6.32 7.61 4.71
N ASP A 85 -7.41 8.36 4.83
CA ASP A 85 -7.75 9.50 3.94
C ASP A 85 -6.76 10.67 4.09
N LYS A 86 -6.08 10.77 5.23
CA LYS A 86 -5.02 11.75 5.49
C LYS A 86 -3.62 11.25 5.09
N SER A 87 -3.51 10.02 4.59
CA SER A 87 -2.23 9.48 4.13
C SER A 87 -1.85 10.03 2.76
N ASN A 88 -0.57 9.89 2.38
CA ASN A 88 -0.07 10.30 1.07
C ASN A 88 -0.35 9.28 -0.05
N LEU A 89 -1.31 8.36 0.16
CA LEU A 89 -1.68 7.39 -0.86
C LEU A 89 -2.50 8.07 -1.98
N PRO A 90 -2.06 7.97 -3.24
CA PRO A 90 -2.74 8.64 -4.34
C PRO A 90 -4.07 7.94 -4.67
N GLY A 91 -5.09 8.72 -5.03
CA GLY A 91 -6.37 8.19 -5.51
C GLY A 91 -7.26 7.56 -4.42
N ILE A 92 -6.94 7.72 -3.13
CA ILE A 92 -7.67 7.04 -2.05
C ILE A 92 -9.12 7.52 -1.87
N GLY A 93 -9.42 8.77 -2.26
CA GLY A 93 -10.77 9.35 -2.13
C GLY A 93 -11.83 8.65 -2.98
N SER A 94 -11.45 8.01 -4.09
CA SER A 94 -12.36 7.23 -4.95
C SER A 94 -12.25 5.72 -4.76
N LEU A 95 -11.32 5.26 -3.91
CA LEU A 95 -11.02 3.85 -3.66
C LEU A 95 -10.96 3.61 -2.15
N PRO A 96 -12.13 3.57 -1.46
CA PRO A 96 -12.16 3.39 -0.02
C PRO A 96 -11.54 2.03 0.38
N PRO A 97 -10.79 1.97 1.49
CA PRO A 97 -10.28 0.70 1.99
C PRO A 97 -11.43 -0.23 2.38
N THR A 98 -11.23 -1.53 2.25
CA THR A 98 -12.24 -2.56 2.55
C THR A 98 -11.76 -3.42 3.70
N VAL A 99 -12.65 -3.72 4.65
CA VAL A 99 -12.37 -4.56 5.82
C VAL A 99 -13.50 -5.56 5.96
N THR A 100 -13.19 -6.82 5.70
CA THR A 100 -14.14 -7.93 5.79
C THR A 100 -13.75 -8.89 6.89
N PHE A 101 -14.74 -9.58 7.44
CA PHE A 101 -14.56 -10.57 8.49
C PHE A 101 -15.13 -11.90 8.02
N SER A 102 -14.39 -12.97 8.29
CA SER A 102 -14.88 -14.34 8.16
C SER A 102 -14.75 -15.04 9.51
N THR A 103 -15.78 -15.81 9.88
CA THR A 103 -15.72 -16.64 11.08
C THR A 103 -14.91 -17.89 10.80
N VAL A 104 -13.93 -18.15 11.64
CA VAL A 104 -13.16 -19.39 11.64
C VAL A 104 -13.68 -20.22 12.80
N ALA A 105 -14.41 -21.28 12.47
CA ALA A 105 -14.97 -22.19 13.46
C ALA A 105 -13.86 -22.80 14.33
N GLY A 106 -14.12 -22.88 15.63
CA GLY A 106 -13.25 -23.62 16.54
C GLY A 106 -13.26 -25.12 16.22
N GLY A 107 -12.14 -25.80 16.45
CA GLY A 107 -12.01 -27.25 16.29
C GLY A 107 -11.08 -27.82 17.37
N GLY A 108 -11.32 -29.08 17.77
CA GLY A 108 -10.55 -29.74 18.83
C GLY A 108 -10.79 -29.13 20.23
N SER A 109 -9.73 -28.92 21.01
CA SER A 109 -9.77 -28.45 22.40
C SER A 109 -10.07 -26.95 22.59
N SER A 110 -10.30 -26.19 21.52
CA SER A 110 -10.79 -24.80 21.60
C SER A 110 -12.12 -24.67 20.86
N ALA A 111 -13.21 -24.70 21.62
CA ALA A 111 -14.58 -24.56 21.13
C ALA A 111 -14.94 -23.12 20.72
N VAL A 112 -14.03 -22.15 20.90
CA VAL A 112 -14.33 -20.74 20.66
C VAL A 112 -14.00 -20.36 19.23
N SER A 113 -15.00 -19.88 18.49
CA SER A 113 -14.82 -19.34 17.14
C SER A 113 -13.92 -18.10 17.16
N SER A 114 -13.07 -17.97 16.14
CA SER A 114 -12.19 -16.80 15.94
C SER A 114 -12.62 -16.03 14.70
N SER A 115 -12.16 -14.79 14.56
CA SER A 115 -12.47 -13.94 13.41
C SER A 115 -11.24 -13.67 12.58
N LEU A 116 -11.27 -14.01 11.30
CA LEU A 116 -10.25 -13.62 10.33
C LEU A 116 -10.64 -12.27 9.72
N ALA A 117 -9.93 -11.21 10.09
CA ALA A 117 -10.05 -9.90 9.49
C ALA A 117 -9.20 -9.85 8.22
N THR A 118 -9.79 -9.43 7.10
CA THR A 118 -9.11 -9.17 5.83
C THR A 118 -9.20 -7.68 5.52
N ILE A 119 -8.04 -7.03 5.49
CA ILE A 119 -7.92 -5.58 5.29
C ILE A 119 -7.30 -5.37 3.91
N THR A 120 -8.00 -4.63 3.06
CA THR A 120 -7.55 -4.27 1.73
C THR A 120 -7.48 -2.76 1.60
N ILE A 121 -6.29 -2.26 1.29
CA ILE A 121 -6.03 -0.83 1.05
C ILE A 121 -5.70 -0.66 -0.42
N TYR A 122 -6.29 0.37 -1.03
CA TYR A 122 -6.15 0.66 -2.45
C TYR A 122 -5.44 2.00 -2.66
N TRP A 123 -4.70 2.12 -3.75
CA TRP A 123 -4.18 3.38 -4.25
C TRP A 123 -4.06 3.34 -5.76
N LYS A 124 -4.10 4.52 -6.41
CA LYS A 124 -3.91 4.65 -7.85
C LYS A 124 -3.01 5.84 -8.12
N GLY A 125 -1.79 5.58 -8.57
CA GLY A 125 -0.81 6.61 -8.87
C GLY A 125 -1.20 7.44 -10.09
N PRO A 126 -0.69 8.67 -10.22
CA PRO A 126 -0.86 9.48 -11.43
C PRO A 126 -0.31 8.73 -12.65
N GLY A 127 -1.17 8.48 -13.64
CA GLY A 127 -0.80 7.75 -14.87
C GLY A 127 -1.01 6.24 -14.82
N ASP A 128 -1.41 5.67 -13.68
CA ASP A 128 -1.79 4.26 -13.60
C ASP A 128 -3.13 4.03 -14.32
N SER A 129 -3.23 2.99 -15.14
CA SER A 129 -4.50 2.57 -15.74
C SER A 129 -5.41 1.86 -14.73
N SER A 130 -4.82 1.13 -13.78
CA SER A 130 -5.51 0.29 -12.80
C SER A 130 -5.11 0.65 -11.36
N ALA A 131 -6.00 0.37 -10.41
CA ALA A 131 -5.68 0.53 -8.99
C ALA A 131 -4.74 -0.57 -8.51
N HIS A 132 -3.84 -0.20 -7.61
CA HIS A 132 -3.02 -1.10 -6.83
C HIS A 132 -3.72 -1.44 -5.51
N GLN A 133 -3.37 -2.59 -4.93
CA GLN A 133 -3.91 -3.02 -3.65
C GLN A 133 -2.84 -3.65 -2.76
N TYR A 134 -3.03 -3.50 -1.46
CA TYR A 134 -2.29 -4.20 -0.41
C TYR A 134 -3.29 -4.91 0.48
N VAL A 135 -3.07 -6.20 0.73
CA VAL A 135 -3.95 -7.06 1.54
C VAL A 135 -3.19 -7.57 2.75
N ALA A 136 -3.76 -7.37 3.94
CA ALA A 136 -3.29 -7.96 5.18
C ALA A 136 -4.40 -8.76 5.83
N MET A 137 -4.05 -9.90 6.44
CA MET A 137 -4.98 -10.77 7.13
C MET A 137 -4.53 -10.96 8.57
N ALA A 138 -5.47 -10.86 9.51
CA ALA A 138 -5.20 -11.07 10.92
C ALA A 138 -6.29 -11.94 11.56
N GLN A 139 -5.89 -13.04 12.18
CA GLN A 139 -6.80 -13.90 12.92
C GLN A 139 -6.88 -13.43 14.38
N MET A 140 -8.05 -12.91 14.73
CA MET A 140 -8.40 -12.47 16.07
C MET A 140 -8.95 -13.66 16.86
N LYS A 141 -8.16 -14.15 17.80
CA LYS A 141 -8.65 -15.08 18.81
C LYS A 141 -9.37 -14.28 19.90
N PRO A 142 -10.49 -14.78 20.44
CA PRO A 142 -11.24 -14.11 21.51
C PRO A 142 -10.41 -13.91 22.78
#